data_AF-A0A660YUN0-F1
#
_entry.id   AF-A0A660YUN0-F1
#
_cell.length_a   1.000
_cell.length_b   1.000
_cell.length_c   1.000
_cell.angle_alpha   90.00
_cell.angle_beta   90.00
_cell.angle_gamma   90.00
#
_symmetry.space_group_name_H-M   'P 1'
#
loop_
_entity.id
_entity.type
_entity.pdbx_description
1 polymer ?
#
loop_
_entity_poly.entity_id
_entity_poly.type
_entity_poly.pdbx_seq_one_letter_code
_entity_poly.pdbx_strand_id
1 'polypeptide(L)'
;MGQGQMTLEQQAAMARLAAAQQALRKSLEQLQREFGKRSEILGRLDGMGRDMDEVIKDLRNKQVTRKTIERQQRILSRLLDAQHSLRQRDRSRRRQARPGKTYIVRSPDEIPPEILQQRERFQEDLLRAQKEGYAEDYLELIRRYFEALSREMENLEK
;
A
#
# COMPACT_ATOMS: atom_id res chain seq x y z
N MET A 1 -26.20 33.77 39.54
CA MET A 1 -25.53 32.65 38.83
C MET A 1 -24.22 32.36 39.57
N GLY A 2 -24.22 31.46 40.55
CA GLY A 2 -23.04 31.18 41.37
C GLY A 2 -22.00 30.42 40.56
N GLN A 3 -20.80 30.99 40.40
CA GLN A 3 -19.63 30.25 39.94
C GLN A 3 -19.33 29.17 40.99
N GLY A 4 -19.63 27.92 40.68
CA GLY A 4 -19.20 26.78 41.49
C GLY A 4 -17.68 26.78 41.55
N GLN A 5 -17.13 27.02 42.74
CA GLN A 5 -15.70 26.92 42.98
C GLN A 5 -15.26 25.49 42.62
N MET A 6 -14.26 25.36 41.74
CA MET A 6 -13.69 24.07 41.38
C MET A 6 -13.15 23.35 42.61
N THR A 7 -13.41 22.05 42.70
CA THR A 7 -12.93 21.21 43.80
C THR A 7 -11.40 21.13 43.79
N LEU A 8 -10.80 20.82 44.94
CA LEU A 8 -9.34 20.63 45.05
C LEU A 8 -8.82 19.58 44.05
N GLU A 9 -9.62 18.53 43.83
CA GLU A 9 -9.33 17.46 42.88
C GLU A 9 -9.30 17.97 41.42
N GLN A 10 -10.31 18.76 41.02
CA GLN A 10 -10.35 19.38 39.68
C GLN A 10 -9.15 20.31 39.45
N GLN A 11 -8.75 21.06 40.47
CA GLN A 11 -7.58 21.93 40.39
C GLN A 11 -6.28 21.12 40.22
N ALA A 12 -6.13 20.02 40.95
CA ALA A 12 -4.99 19.12 40.80
C ALA A 12 -4.97 18.46 39.40
N ALA A 13 -6.13 18.07 38.88
CA ALA A 13 -6.24 17.52 37.53
C ALA A 13 -5.80 18.53 36.46
N MET A 14 -6.22 19.80 36.56
CA MET A 14 -5.78 20.84 35.63
C MET A 14 -4.28 21.12 35.71
N ALA A 15 -3.70 21.13 36.90
CA ALA A 15 -2.25 21.29 37.06
C ALA A 15 -1.47 20.16 36.37
N ARG A 16 -1.95 18.91 36.49
CA ARG A 16 -1.39 17.75 35.77
C ARG A 16 -1.51 17.91 34.26
N LEU A 17 -2.66 18.37 33.75
CA LEU A 17 -2.86 18.61 32.32
C LEU A 17 -1.93 19.71 31.79
N ALA A 18 -1.76 20.81 32.53
CA ALA A 18 -0.84 21.88 32.16
C ALA A 18 0.62 21.40 32.11
N ALA A 19 1.04 20.57 33.08
CA ALA A 19 2.35 19.95 33.09
C ALA A 19 2.56 19.01 31.89
N ALA A 20 1.55 18.20 31.56
CA ALA A 20 1.58 17.32 30.40
C ALA A 20 1.69 18.10 29.09
N GLN A 21 0.92 19.18 28.92
CA GLN A 21 1.04 20.06 27.75
C GLN A 21 2.42 20.71 27.65
N GLN A 22 2.99 21.16 28.77
CA GLN A 22 4.34 21.73 28.76
C GLN A 22 5.41 20.70 28.39
N ALA A 23 5.30 19.46 28.87
CA ALA A 23 6.20 18.38 28.50
C ALA A 23 6.10 18.06 27.00
N LEU A 24 4.87 17.98 26.48
CA LEU A 24 4.61 17.75 25.05
C LEU A 24 5.22 18.86 24.19
N ARG A 25 5.04 20.14 24.58
CA ARG A 25 5.63 21.30 23.88
C ARG A 25 7.15 21.17 23.78
N LYS A 26 7.82 20.84 24.88
CA LYS A 26 9.28 20.64 24.92
C LYS A 26 9.74 19.50 24.02
N SER A 27 9.03 18.38 24.02
CA SER A 27 9.33 17.24 23.14
C SER A 27 9.19 17.61 21.66
N LEU A 28 8.19 18.43 21.31
CA LEU A 28 8.01 18.92 19.94
C LEU A 28 9.10 19.92 19.55
N GLU A 29 9.49 20.84 20.43
CA GLU A 29 10.62 21.74 20.20
C GLU A 29 11.93 20.96 19.96
N GLN A 30 12.16 19.89 20.74
CA GLN A 30 13.30 19.01 20.54
C GLN A 30 13.24 18.28 19.20
N LEU A 31 12.08 17.71 18.86
CA LEU A 31 11.84 17.08 17.57
C LEU A 31 12.09 18.09 16.42
N GLN A 32 11.61 19.32 16.54
CA GLN A 32 11.85 20.36 15.56
C GLN A 32 13.35 20.66 15.38
N ARG A 33 14.14 20.66 16.46
CA ARG A 33 15.61 20.81 16.39
C ARG A 33 16.27 19.62 15.69
N GLU A 34 15.88 18.39 16.03
CA GLU A 34 16.45 17.16 15.45
C GLU A 34 16.10 16.99 13.96
N PHE A 35 14.87 17.37 13.58
CA PHE A 35 14.36 17.24 12.21
C PHE A 35 14.56 18.50 11.37
N GLY A 36 15.35 19.48 11.84
CA GLY A 36 15.50 20.86 11.35
C GLY A 36 15.73 21.06 9.84
N LYS A 37 16.10 20.01 9.09
CA LYS A 37 16.28 20.04 7.62
C LYS A 37 15.07 19.54 6.82
N ARG A 38 14.03 18.97 7.46
CA ARG A 38 12.81 18.50 6.79
C ARG A 38 11.71 19.56 6.86
N SER A 39 11.77 20.51 5.92
CA SER A 39 10.81 21.64 5.78
C SER A 39 9.33 21.22 5.91
N GLU A 40 8.94 20.09 5.33
CA GLU A 40 7.54 19.62 5.34
C GLU A 40 7.01 19.19 6.72
N ILE A 41 7.86 18.66 7.60
CA ILE A 41 7.46 18.27 8.97
C ILE A 41 7.32 19.55 9.81
N LEU A 42 8.27 20.47 9.65
CA LEU A 42 8.28 21.75 10.35
C LEU A 42 7.07 22.61 9.99
N GLY A 43 6.70 22.68 8.71
CA GLY A 43 5.52 23.44 8.27
C GLY A 43 4.20 22.95 8.89
N ARG A 44 4.07 21.64 9.15
CA ARG A 44 2.87 21.09 9.81
C ARG A 44 2.84 21.28 11.32
N LEU A 45 4.01 21.42 11.94
CA LEU A 45 4.15 21.71 13.36
C LEU A 45 4.15 23.21 13.66
N ASP A 46 4.22 24.05 12.63
CA ASP A 46 4.27 25.50 12.77
C ASP A 46 2.99 26.06 13.42
N GLY A 47 3.17 27.09 14.24
CA GLY A 47 2.11 27.72 15.02
C GLY A 47 1.55 26.87 16.18
N MET A 48 1.85 25.57 16.25
CA MET A 48 1.33 24.69 17.31
C MET A 48 1.90 25.03 18.69
N GLY A 49 3.17 25.43 18.76
CA GLY A 49 3.79 25.87 20.03
C GLY A 49 3.05 27.05 20.66
N ARG A 50 2.59 28.01 19.85
CA ARG A 50 1.78 29.16 20.31
C ARG A 50 0.42 28.73 20.83
N ASP A 51 -0.26 27.82 20.13
CA ASP A 51 -1.54 27.28 20.60
C ASP A 51 -1.37 26.50 21.92
N MET A 52 -0.27 25.74 22.07
CA MET A 52 0.05 25.02 23.32
C MET A 52 0.30 25.99 24.48
N ASP A 53 0.99 27.11 24.24
CA ASP A 53 1.23 28.12 25.27
C ASP A 53 -0.05 28.74 25.81
N GLU A 54 -0.97 29.06 24.92
CA GLU A 54 -2.28 29.57 25.29
C GLU A 54 -3.09 28.52 26.08
N VAL A 55 -3.05 27.25 25.69
CA VAL A 55 -3.73 26.17 26.44
C VAL A 55 -3.09 25.98 27.82
N ILE A 56 -1.76 25.98 27.94
CA ILE A 56 -1.06 25.87 29.23
C ILE A 56 -1.43 27.05 30.14
N LYS A 57 -1.47 28.26 29.59
CA LYS A 57 -1.86 29.48 30.33
C LYS A 57 -3.31 29.39 30.82
N ASP A 58 -4.23 29.00 29.96
CA ASP A 58 -5.65 28.84 30.29
C ASP A 58 -5.86 27.77 31.38
N LEU A 59 -5.15 26.64 31.30
CA LEU A 59 -5.19 25.57 32.31
C LEU A 59 -4.63 26.03 33.66
N ARG A 60 -3.50 26.75 33.67
CA ARG A 60 -2.90 27.30 34.92
C ARG A 60 -3.79 28.34 35.57
N ASN A 61 -4.43 29.19 34.76
CA ASN A 61 -5.34 30.22 35.22
C ASN A 61 -6.71 29.68 35.59
N LYS A 62 -6.94 28.37 35.42
CA LYS A 62 -8.22 27.71 35.73
C LYS A 62 -9.36 28.26 34.86
N GLN A 63 -9.04 28.72 33.66
CA GLN A 63 -9.96 29.38 32.72
C GLN A 63 -10.08 28.58 31.42
N VAL A 64 -10.68 27.40 31.50
CA VAL A 64 -10.95 26.58 30.32
C VAL A 64 -12.18 27.13 29.61
N THR A 65 -11.94 27.83 28.50
CA THR A 65 -13.00 28.38 27.65
C THR A 65 -13.24 27.48 26.43
N ARG A 66 -14.33 27.73 25.69
CA ARG A 66 -14.56 27.08 24.38
C ARG A 66 -13.36 27.27 23.44
N LYS A 67 -12.74 28.46 23.46
CA LYS A 67 -11.54 28.78 22.68
C LYS A 67 -10.35 27.90 23.06
N THR A 68 -10.18 27.61 24.36
CA THR A 68 -9.14 26.70 24.86
C THR A 68 -9.34 25.29 24.31
N ILE A 69 -10.58 24.80 24.29
CA ILE A 69 -10.94 23.48 23.74
C ILE A 69 -10.69 23.44 22.23
N GLU A 70 -11.10 24.46 21.50
CA GLU A 70 -10.87 24.57 20.04
C GLU A 70 -9.38 24.61 19.69
N ARG A 71 -8.55 25.30 20.49
CA ARG A 71 -7.07 25.24 20.37
C ARG A 71 -6.57 23.81 20.57
N GLN A 72 -7.02 23.13 21.61
CA GLN A 72 -6.61 21.75 21.90
C GLN A 72 -7.01 20.77 20.79
N GLN A 73 -8.18 20.95 20.18
CA GLN A 73 -8.63 20.16 19.03
C GLN A 73 -7.75 20.39 17.80
N ARG A 74 -7.44 21.66 17.48
CA ARG A 74 -6.52 21.99 16.37
C ARG A 74 -5.13 21.41 16.57
N ILE A 75 -4.59 21.46 17.80
CA ILE A 75 -3.32 20.83 18.17
C ILE A 75 -3.40 19.32 17.88
N LEU A 76 -4.43 18.64 18.37
CA LEU A 76 -4.62 17.20 18.17
C LEU A 76 -4.69 16.83 16.69
N SER A 77 -5.51 17.52 15.90
CA SER A 77 -5.65 17.25 14.46
C SER A 77 -4.30 17.35 13.74
N ARG A 78 -3.53 18.42 14.00
CA ARG A 78 -2.22 18.60 13.37
C ARG A 78 -1.20 17.54 13.79
N LEU A 79 -1.24 17.07 15.04
CA LEU A 79 -0.37 15.98 15.50
C LEU A 79 -0.71 14.66 14.79
N LEU A 80 -1.99 14.35 14.64
CA LEU A 80 -2.46 13.17 13.90
C LEU A 80 -2.08 13.26 12.42
N ASP A 81 -2.24 14.42 11.79
CA ASP A 81 -1.85 14.66 10.40
C ASP A 81 -0.33 14.51 10.21
N ALA A 82 0.46 15.04 11.14
CA ALA A 82 1.91 14.89 11.13
C ALA A 82 2.32 13.42 11.23
N GLN A 83 1.72 12.66 12.14
CA GLN A 83 1.96 11.22 12.30
C GLN A 83 1.58 10.43 11.04
N HIS A 84 0.41 10.72 10.48
CA HIS A 84 -0.08 10.05 9.28
C HIS A 84 0.84 10.30 8.08
N SER A 85 1.27 11.56 7.88
CA SER A 85 2.18 11.91 6.79
C SER A 85 3.55 11.24 6.92
N LEU A 86 4.09 11.12 8.14
CA LEU A 86 5.33 10.39 8.39
C LEU A 86 5.20 8.92 7.94
N ARG A 87 4.13 8.23 8.35
CA ARG A 87 3.86 6.83 7.98
C ARG A 87 3.67 6.64 6.49
N GLN A 88 2.93 7.53 5.83
CA GLN A 88 2.72 7.46 4.38
C GLN A 88 4.05 7.61 3.63
N ARG A 89 4.92 8.54 4.03
CA ARG A 89 6.23 8.73 3.41
C ARG A 89 7.11 7.49 3.53
N ASP A 90 7.12 6.85 4.69
CA ASP A 90 7.89 5.63 4.91
C ASP A 90 7.39 4.48 4.01
N ARG A 91 6.06 4.38 3.79
CA ARG A 91 5.49 3.47 2.78
C ARG A 91 5.88 3.85 1.35
N SER A 92 5.80 5.12 0.98
CA SER A 92 6.18 5.58 -0.37
C SER A 92 7.67 5.32 -0.68
N ARG A 93 8.57 5.50 0.29
CA ARG A 93 9.99 5.13 0.12
C ARG A 93 10.20 3.62 -0.09
N ARG A 94 9.32 2.78 0.48
CA ARG A 94 9.35 1.31 0.30
C ARG A 94 8.69 0.86 -1.01
N ARG A 95 7.78 1.64 -1.60
CA ARG A 95 7.16 1.35 -2.89
C ARG A 95 8.06 1.84 -4.02
N GLN A 96 8.88 0.95 -4.59
CA GLN A 96 9.50 1.20 -5.90
C GLN A 96 8.42 1.03 -6.98
N ALA A 97 7.97 2.13 -7.58
CA ALA A 97 7.13 2.07 -8.77
C ALA A 97 7.99 1.54 -9.94
N ARG A 98 7.62 0.38 -10.49
CA ARG A 98 8.18 -0.09 -11.76
C ARG A 98 7.30 0.48 -12.88
N PRO A 99 7.83 1.22 -13.86
CA PRO A 99 7.07 1.57 -15.05
C PRO A 99 6.65 0.30 -15.78
N GLY A 100 5.48 0.33 -16.43
CA GLY A 100 5.07 -0.74 -17.33
C GLY A 100 6.14 -0.91 -18.42
N LYS A 101 6.64 -2.13 -18.59
CA LYS A 101 7.58 -2.44 -19.68
C LYS A 101 6.77 -2.64 -20.96
N THR A 102 7.10 -1.91 -22.00
CA THR A 102 6.62 -2.22 -23.35
C THR A 102 7.36 -3.46 -23.83
N TYR A 103 6.66 -4.58 -23.96
CA TYR A 103 7.17 -5.76 -24.64
C TYR A 103 6.86 -5.62 -26.12
N ILE A 104 7.88 -5.72 -26.97
CA ILE A 104 7.66 -5.93 -28.40
C ILE A 104 7.23 -7.38 -28.54
N VAL A 105 5.95 -7.61 -28.79
CA VAL A 105 5.44 -8.94 -29.14
C VAL A 105 5.98 -9.25 -30.54
N ARG A 106 6.98 -10.12 -30.63
CA ARG A 106 7.31 -10.80 -31.89
C ARG A 106 6.39 -12.00 -31.96
N SER A 107 5.49 -12.01 -32.95
CA SER A 107 4.85 -13.27 -33.35
C SER A 107 5.95 -14.26 -33.73
N PRO A 108 5.86 -15.53 -33.33
CA PRO A 108 6.75 -16.57 -33.84
C PRO A 108 6.74 -16.56 -35.37
N ASP A 109 7.88 -16.88 -36.00
CA ASP A 109 7.99 -17.00 -37.44
C ASP A 109 7.05 -18.11 -37.98
N GLU A 110 6.71 -18.05 -39.27
CA GLU A 110 5.93 -19.08 -39.93
C GLU A 110 6.57 -20.45 -39.74
N ILE A 111 5.76 -21.44 -39.37
CA ILE A 111 6.22 -22.80 -39.10
C ILE A 111 6.73 -23.41 -40.42
N PRO A 112 7.99 -23.90 -40.49
CA PRO A 112 8.55 -24.44 -41.71
C PRO A 112 7.71 -25.60 -42.30
N PRO A 113 7.56 -25.70 -43.62
CA PRO A 113 6.76 -26.73 -44.27
C PRO A 113 7.27 -28.15 -44.01
N GLU A 114 8.54 -28.33 -43.63
CA GLU A 114 9.05 -29.64 -43.21
C GLU A 114 8.44 -30.12 -41.87
N ILE A 115 7.95 -29.20 -41.03
CA ILE A 115 7.20 -29.51 -39.81
C ILE A 115 5.73 -29.84 -40.14
N LEU A 116 5.21 -29.29 -41.24
CA LEU A 116 3.83 -29.50 -41.71
C LEU A 116 3.61 -30.86 -42.40
N GLN A 117 4.67 -31.61 -42.73
CA GLN A 117 4.57 -33.00 -43.21
C GLN A 117 4.25 -34.00 -42.06
N GLN A 118 3.20 -33.69 -41.28
CA GLN A 118 2.78 -34.45 -40.11
C GLN A 118 2.19 -35.83 -40.43
N ARG A 119 1.72 -36.06 -41.66
CA ARG A 119 1.06 -37.32 -42.02
C ARG A 119 1.99 -38.53 -41.98
N GLU A 120 3.23 -38.39 -42.43
CA GLU A 120 4.20 -39.50 -42.43
C GLU A 120 4.73 -39.77 -41.02
N ARG A 121 5.00 -38.72 -40.24
CA ARG A 121 5.42 -38.86 -38.83
C ARG A 121 4.34 -39.47 -37.94
N PHE A 122 3.06 -39.15 -38.17
CA PHE A 122 1.94 -39.73 -37.43
C PHE A 122 1.88 -41.26 -37.56
N GLN A 123 2.09 -41.78 -38.79
CA GLN A 123 2.09 -43.22 -39.02
C GLN A 123 3.26 -43.89 -38.30
N GLU A 124 4.44 -43.27 -38.32
CA GLU A 124 5.61 -43.77 -37.61
C GLU A 124 5.46 -43.75 -36.09
N ASP A 125 4.92 -42.67 -35.53
CA ASP A 125 4.74 -42.53 -34.08
C ASP A 125 3.64 -43.46 -33.54
N LEU A 126 2.57 -43.69 -34.31
CA LEU A 126 1.54 -44.67 -33.97
C LEU A 126 2.11 -46.11 -33.99
N LEU A 127 2.93 -46.43 -35.00
CA LEU A 127 3.62 -47.71 -35.08
C LEU A 127 4.62 -47.92 -33.92
N ARG A 128 5.26 -46.85 -33.43
CA ARG A 128 6.12 -46.92 -32.24
C ARG A 128 5.30 -47.13 -30.97
N ALA A 129 4.23 -46.38 -30.77
CA ALA A 129 3.35 -46.54 -29.61
C ALA A 129 2.77 -47.96 -29.55
N GLN A 130 2.35 -48.53 -30.68
CA GLN A 130 1.86 -49.91 -30.73
C GLN A 130 2.96 -50.93 -30.34
N LYS A 131 4.22 -50.68 -30.69
CA LYS A 131 5.37 -51.52 -30.29
C LYS A 131 5.75 -51.36 -28.82
N GLU A 132 5.52 -50.19 -28.23
CA GLU A 132 5.81 -49.90 -26.81
C GLU A 132 4.76 -50.48 -25.85
N GLY A 133 3.65 -51.02 -26.36
CA GLY A 133 2.70 -51.80 -25.57
C GLY A 133 1.72 -50.98 -24.72
N TYR A 134 1.39 -49.76 -25.15
CA TYR A 134 0.32 -48.97 -24.50
C TYR A 134 -1.02 -49.72 -24.53
N ALA A 135 -1.82 -49.55 -23.48
CA ALA A 135 -3.17 -50.13 -23.41
C ALA A 135 -4.07 -49.59 -24.53
N GLU A 136 -4.98 -50.44 -25.04
CA GLU A 136 -5.81 -50.15 -26.23
C GLU A 136 -6.57 -48.81 -26.13
N ASP A 137 -7.11 -48.50 -24.95
CA ASP A 137 -7.87 -47.26 -24.71
C ASP A 137 -7.02 -45.99 -24.98
N TYR A 138 -5.72 -46.03 -24.67
CA TYR A 138 -4.82 -44.90 -24.92
C TYR A 138 -4.45 -44.80 -26.39
N LEU A 139 -4.27 -45.93 -27.08
CA LEU A 139 -4.02 -45.95 -28.52
C LEU A 139 -5.21 -45.37 -29.29
N GLU A 140 -6.43 -45.68 -28.86
CA GLU A 140 -7.64 -45.13 -29.46
C GLU A 140 -7.76 -43.62 -29.22
N LEU A 141 -7.46 -43.15 -28.00
CA LEU A 141 -7.46 -41.72 -27.69
C LEU A 141 -6.43 -40.94 -28.52
N ILE A 142 -5.21 -41.47 -28.64
CA ILE A 142 -4.13 -40.90 -29.46
C ILE A 142 -4.59 -40.82 -30.92
N ARG A 143 -5.16 -41.91 -31.45
CA ARG A 143 -5.68 -41.95 -32.82
C ARG A 143 -6.75 -40.89 -33.06
N ARG A 144 -7.73 -40.77 -32.16
CA ARG A 144 -8.83 -39.78 -32.27
C ARG A 144 -8.31 -38.33 -32.21
N TYR A 145 -7.34 -38.05 -31.34
CA TYR A 145 -6.72 -36.74 -31.24
C TYR A 145 -6.06 -36.31 -32.56
N PHE A 146 -5.25 -37.19 -33.16
CA PHE A 146 -4.56 -36.88 -34.41
C PHE A 146 -5.48 -36.87 -35.64
N GLU A 147 -6.55 -37.68 -35.65
CA GLU A 147 -7.59 -37.59 -36.69
C GLU A 147 -8.33 -36.24 -36.64
N ALA A 148 -8.64 -35.73 -35.45
CA ALA A 148 -9.22 -34.40 -35.27
C ALA A 148 -8.27 -33.29 -35.74
N LEU A 149 -6.99 -33.39 -35.35
CA LEU A 149 -5.96 -32.43 -35.73
C LEU A 149 -5.74 -32.43 -37.26
N SER A 150 -5.78 -33.60 -37.91
CA SER A 150 -5.66 -33.71 -39.37
C SER A 150 -6.83 -33.05 -40.11
N ARG A 151 -8.07 -33.23 -39.60
CA ARG A 151 -9.26 -32.59 -40.19
C ARG A 151 -9.26 -31.07 -40.03
N GLU A 152 -8.77 -30.57 -38.91
CA GLU A 152 -8.64 -29.14 -38.65
C GLU A 152 -7.64 -28.51 -39.62
N MET A 153 -6.53 -29.21 -39.89
CA MET A 153 -5.52 -28.79 -40.88
C MET A 153 -6.05 -28.84 -42.32
N GLU A 154 -6.85 -29.84 -42.71
CA GLU A 154 -7.46 -29.92 -44.04
C GLU A 154 -8.49 -28.79 -44.29
N ASN A 155 -9.13 -28.29 -43.23
CA ASN A 155 -10.01 -27.13 -43.30
C ASN A 155 -9.25 -25.79 -43.37
N LEU A 156 -7.98 -25.75 -42.96
CA LEU A 156 -7.10 -24.58 -43.06
C LEU A 156 -6.49 -24.44 -44.47
N GLU A 157 -6.48 -25.50 -45.27
CA GLU A 157 -5.98 -25.51 -46.66
C GLU A 157 -7.07 -25.22 -47.72
N LYS A 158 -8.34 -25.02 -47.32
CA LYS A 158 -9.48 -24.63 -48.20
C LYS A 158 -9.82 -23.16 -48.07
#